data_AF-A0A950Z885-F1
#
_entry.id   AF-A0A950Z885-F1
#
_cell.length_a   1.000
_cell.length_b   1.000
_cell.length_c   1.000
_cell.angle_alpha   90.00
_cell.angle_beta   90.00
_cell.angle_gamma   90.00
#
_symmetry.space_group_name_H-M   'P 1'
#
loop_
_entity.id
_entity.type
_entity.pdbx_description
1 polymer ?
#
loop_
_entity_poly.entity_id
_entity_poly.type
_entity_poly.pdbx_seq_one_letter_code
_entity_poly.pdbx_strand_id
1 'polypeptide(L)'
;MAAFCEQPRPLWPAIRTILSLPHAARAFRVLQNTGLLSAIFPEWADIEGMATPDFDHPYTADEHTLMGIERICDLRESSDGARRGFSELLSEIEDQSVLLFALLFHELGEGPTDRSRMALKLAREASARIGMPAPDQDMVDFLIEQQTSLSDVIRGRDLDDPATVHLLSEQVGTLERLRMLTVLTYADLAATFSENMLAWRLERLWQTYIDTQRELTRELETDRIQDLPASLSESAEFVNGFPMRYLRAHAAEEIHMHTRLYELSQEQGAAVQLAQVQGAYKLTVVALDRPALFASFAGAISSFGLDIVKAEAFSNSKGVILDRFIFADPKRTLQLNPPEAERLQDLIRRLALGKTEARRLFRTGLQQQPKKRAMAPQVRFDSEACETATLVEIVTEDRLGLLYSLATVFARNACDIDVVLIDTKGHRAIDFFYVAQNGMKLSPQLQADLKEQLLRACSEDQ
;
A
#
# COMPACT_ATOMS: atom_id res chain seq x y z
N MET A 1 -1.54 -14.84 -38.67
CA MET A 1 -1.48 -14.57 -37.22
C MET A 1 -1.48 -13.07 -36.94
N ALA A 2 -0.57 -12.28 -37.53
CA ALA A 2 -0.62 -10.81 -37.46
C ALA A 2 -2.01 -10.22 -37.81
N ALA A 3 -2.57 -10.56 -38.98
CA ALA A 3 -3.93 -10.14 -39.36
C ALA A 3 -5.06 -10.61 -38.40
N PHE A 4 -4.83 -11.65 -37.59
CA PHE A 4 -5.78 -12.07 -36.57
C PHE A 4 -5.69 -11.16 -35.34
N CYS A 5 -4.48 -10.75 -34.96
CA CYS A 5 -4.19 -9.91 -33.80
C CYS A 5 -4.35 -8.41 -34.04
N GLU A 6 -4.36 -7.95 -35.30
CA GLU A 6 -4.59 -6.54 -35.68
C GLU A 6 -6.01 -6.04 -35.33
N GLN A 7 -7.00 -6.93 -35.22
CA GLN A 7 -8.36 -6.55 -34.83
C GLN A 7 -8.50 -6.50 -33.30
N PRO A 8 -9.26 -5.55 -32.74
CA PRO A 8 -9.54 -5.51 -31.30
C PRO A 8 -10.12 -6.83 -30.81
N ARG A 9 -9.51 -7.40 -29.78
CA ARG A 9 -9.92 -8.67 -29.16
C ARG A 9 -9.73 -8.59 -27.66
N PRO A 10 -10.60 -9.24 -26.87
CA PRO A 10 -10.46 -9.27 -25.41
C PRO A 10 -9.32 -10.24 -24.99
N LEU A 11 -8.08 -9.89 -25.30
CA LEU A 11 -6.88 -10.66 -24.97
C LEU A 11 -6.36 -10.31 -23.57
N TRP A 12 -6.80 -9.20 -22.97
CA TRP A 12 -6.38 -8.77 -21.64
C TRP A 12 -6.51 -9.86 -20.57
N PRO A 13 -7.61 -10.62 -20.44
CA PRO A 13 -7.69 -11.68 -19.42
C PRO A 13 -6.60 -12.75 -19.57
N ALA A 14 -6.23 -13.11 -20.81
CA ALA A 14 -5.18 -14.08 -21.06
C ALA A 14 -3.78 -13.50 -20.76
N ILE A 15 -3.52 -12.26 -21.19
CA ILE A 15 -2.26 -11.56 -20.92
C ILE A 15 -2.07 -11.34 -19.42
N ARG A 16 -3.10 -10.82 -18.74
CA ARG A 16 -3.15 -10.65 -17.29
C ARG A 16 -2.86 -11.96 -16.56
N THR A 17 -3.44 -13.07 -17.02
CA THR A 17 -3.14 -14.39 -16.46
C THR A 17 -1.64 -14.72 -16.60
N ILE A 18 -1.05 -14.53 -17.78
CA ILE A 18 0.39 -14.79 -18.00
C ILE A 18 1.25 -13.91 -17.09
N LEU A 19 0.95 -12.60 -17.00
CA LEU A 19 1.68 -11.64 -16.17
C LEU A 19 1.55 -11.93 -14.67
N SER A 20 0.43 -12.48 -14.22
CA SER A 20 0.24 -12.85 -12.81
C SER A 20 1.11 -14.04 -12.37
N LEU A 21 1.57 -14.88 -13.30
CA LEU A 21 2.30 -16.11 -12.98
C LEU A 21 3.78 -15.85 -12.61
N PRO A 22 4.41 -16.74 -11.81
CA PRO A 22 5.78 -16.54 -11.30
C PRO A 22 6.89 -16.47 -12.36
N HIS A 23 6.62 -16.93 -13.59
CA HIS A 23 7.60 -17.00 -14.67
C HIS A 23 7.17 -16.16 -15.89
N ALA A 24 6.51 -15.03 -15.64
CA ALA A 24 6.03 -14.12 -16.68
C ALA A 24 7.13 -13.74 -17.69
N ALA A 25 8.32 -13.37 -17.20
CA ALA A 25 9.46 -13.02 -18.06
C ALA A 25 9.81 -14.15 -19.05
N ARG A 26 9.85 -15.40 -18.58
CA ARG A 26 10.13 -16.56 -19.44
C ARG A 26 9.02 -16.78 -20.47
N ALA A 27 7.76 -16.58 -20.08
CA ALA A 27 6.64 -16.68 -21.02
C ALA A 27 6.76 -15.61 -22.12
N PHE A 28 7.04 -14.36 -21.77
CA PHE A 28 7.20 -13.27 -22.74
C PHE A 28 8.42 -13.45 -23.65
N ARG A 29 9.55 -14.00 -23.15
CA ARG A 29 10.67 -14.42 -24.00
C ARG A 29 10.27 -15.49 -25.02
N VAL A 30 9.40 -16.44 -24.66
CA VAL A 30 8.86 -17.42 -25.62
C VAL A 30 7.94 -16.73 -26.65
N LEU A 31 7.10 -15.79 -26.21
CA LEU A 31 6.25 -15.00 -27.13
C LEU A 31 7.10 -14.19 -28.12
N GLN A 32 8.20 -13.57 -27.67
CA GLN A 32 9.15 -12.86 -28.52
C GLN A 32 9.82 -13.81 -29.52
N ASN A 33 10.46 -14.89 -29.03
CA ASN A 33 11.19 -15.84 -29.87
C ASN A 33 10.31 -16.56 -30.92
N THR A 34 8.99 -16.61 -30.71
CA THR A 34 8.03 -17.17 -31.66
C THR A 34 7.39 -16.14 -32.59
N GLY A 35 7.72 -14.85 -32.42
CA GLY A 35 7.12 -13.72 -33.14
C GLY A 35 5.66 -13.44 -32.73
N LEU A 36 5.15 -14.12 -31.70
CA LEU A 36 3.78 -13.94 -31.23
C LEU A 36 3.64 -12.62 -30.46
N LEU A 37 4.68 -12.18 -29.75
CA LEU A 37 4.66 -10.91 -29.02
C LEU A 37 4.46 -9.74 -29.99
N SER A 38 5.30 -9.65 -31.03
CA SER A 38 5.20 -8.63 -32.09
C SER A 38 3.94 -8.80 -32.95
N ALA A 39 3.33 -9.99 -33.01
CA ALA A 39 2.03 -10.15 -33.64
C ALA A 39 0.89 -9.57 -32.80
N ILE A 40 0.94 -9.68 -31.47
CA ILE A 40 -0.06 -9.12 -30.54
C ILE A 40 0.14 -7.60 -30.39
N PHE A 41 1.39 -7.18 -30.26
CA PHE A 41 1.84 -5.81 -30.10
C PHE A 41 2.83 -5.46 -31.21
N PRO A 42 2.37 -4.99 -32.39
CA PRO A 42 3.25 -4.58 -33.47
C PRO A 42 4.30 -3.55 -33.06
N GLU A 43 3.97 -2.74 -32.05
CA GLU A 43 4.84 -1.72 -31.45
C GLU A 43 6.12 -2.32 -30.84
N TRP A 44 6.08 -3.59 -30.42
CA TRP A 44 7.25 -4.29 -29.89
C TRP A 44 8.37 -4.45 -30.92
N ALA A 45 8.01 -4.52 -32.21
CA ALA A 45 8.99 -4.65 -33.30
C ALA A 45 9.94 -3.46 -33.39
N ASP A 46 9.57 -2.30 -32.83
CA ASP A 46 10.38 -1.08 -32.87
C ASP A 46 11.53 -1.11 -31.87
N ILE A 47 11.45 -1.94 -30.81
CA ILE A 47 12.50 -2.04 -29.77
C ILE A 47 13.28 -3.35 -29.81
N GLU A 48 12.81 -4.35 -30.56
CA GLU A 48 13.46 -5.66 -30.65
C GLU A 48 14.87 -5.54 -31.24
N GLY A 49 15.89 -5.83 -30.42
CA GLY A 49 17.29 -5.68 -30.81
C GLY A 49 17.80 -4.24 -30.89
N MET A 50 17.04 -3.26 -30.40
CA MET A 50 17.42 -1.84 -30.42
C MET A 50 18.44 -1.55 -29.31
N ALA A 51 19.63 -1.08 -29.68
CA ALA A 51 20.62 -0.63 -28.70
C ALA A 51 20.15 0.66 -28.01
N THR A 52 20.29 0.70 -26.69
CA THR A 52 19.96 1.88 -25.88
C THR A 52 21.05 2.94 -25.99
N PRO A 53 20.70 4.24 -26.09
CA PRO A 53 21.70 5.32 -26.22
C PRO A 53 22.56 5.54 -24.96
N ASP A 54 22.07 5.11 -23.79
CA ASP A 54 22.72 5.34 -22.50
C ASP A 54 23.81 4.31 -22.20
N PHE A 55 24.99 4.81 -21.81
CA PHE A 55 26.17 4.00 -21.48
C PHE A 55 25.95 3.02 -20.31
N ASP A 56 24.97 3.29 -19.45
CA ASP A 56 24.69 2.48 -18.27
C ASP A 56 23.79 1.27 -18.57
N HIS A 57 23.17 1.18 -19.75
CA HIS A 57 22.27 0.07 -20.12
C HIS A 57 23.07 -1.06 -20.79
N PRO A 58 23.16 -2.25 -20.18
CA PRO A 58 23.92 -3.37 -20.72
C PRO A 58 23.15 -4.18 -21.79
N TYR A 59 21.86 -3.88 -21.99
CA TYR A 59 20.93 -4.65 -22.80
C TYR A 59 20.33 -3.82 -23.94
N THR A 60 19.81 -4.49 -24.97
CA THR A 60 18.88 -3.87 -25.94
C THR A 60 17.58 -3.50 -25.23
N ALA A 61 16.80 -2.56 -25.77
CA ALA A 61 15.59 -2.03 -25.12
C ALA A 61 14.54 -3.12 -24.81
N ASP A 62 14.39 -4.10 -25.70
CA ASP A 62 13.56 -5.29 -25.48
C ASP A 62 14.08 -6.18 -24.34
N GLU A 63 15.38 -6.50 -24.33
CA GLU A 63 15.95 -7.34 -23.27
C GLU A 63 16.00 -6.60 -21.93
N HIS A 64 16.20 -5.27 -21.90
CA HIS A 64 16.08 -4.44 -20.70
C HIS A 64 14.68 -4.54 -20.09
N THR A 65 13.66 -4.42 -20.95
CA THR A 65 12.25 -4.55 -20.55
C THR A 65 11.96 -5.93 -19.96
N LEU A 66 12.40 -7.00 -20.63
CA LEU A 66 12.20 -8.37 -20.15
C LEU A 66 13.01 -8.67 -18.88
N MET A 67 14.20 -8.08 -18.75
CA MET A 67 15.01 -8.14 -17.54
C MET A 67 14.30 -7.44 -16.37
N GLY A 68 13.67 -6.27 -16.59
CA GLY A 68 12.87 -5.60 -15.58
C GLY A 68 11.71 -6.47 -15.06
N ILE A 69 10.98 -7.15 -15.96
CA ILE A 69 9.94 -8.11 -15.59
C ILE A 69 10.54 -9.29 -14.79
N GLU A 70 11.72 -9.80 -15.19
CA GLU A 70 12.42 -10.85 -14.46
C GLU A 70 12.83 -10.39 -13.06
N ARG A 71 13.31 -9.16 -12.89
CA ARG A 71 13.63 -8.59 -11.57
C ARG A 71 12.42 -8.49 -10.67
N ILE A 72 11.24 -8.17 -11.20
CA ILE A 72 9.99 -8.23 -10.42
C ILE A 72 9.65 -9.67 -10.03
N CYS A 73 9.84 -10.64 -10.93
CA CYS A 73 9.60 -12.05 -10.60
C CYS A 73 10.56 -12.53 -9.50
N ASP A 74 11.87 -12.25 -9.62
CA ASP A 74 12.89 -12.56 -8.62
C ASP A 74 12.58 -11.89 -7.26
N LEU A 75 12.08 -10.66 -7.31
CA LEU A 75 11.75 -9.88 -6.13
C LEU A 75 10.68 -10.55 -5.26
N ARG A 76 9.74 -11.30 -5.85
CA ARG A 76 8.68 -12.04 -5.11
C ARG A 76 9.26 -13.06 -4.12
N GLU A 77 10.44 -13.59 -4.41
CA GLU A 77 11.11 -14.61 -3.60
C GLU A 77 12.28 -14.04 -2.77
N SER A 78 12.58 -12.75 -2.93
CA SER A 78 13.73 -12.12 -2.30
C SER A 78 13.51 -11.86 -0.81
N SER A 79 14.33 -12.50 0.02
CA SER A 79 14.45 -12.19 1.46
C SER A 79 15.66 -11.32 1.79
N ASP A 80 16.38 -10.81 0.78
CA ASP A 80 17.59 -9.99 0.94
C ASP A 80 17.26 -8.60 1.51
N GLY A 81 18.08 -8.09 2.43
CA GLY A 81 17.77 -6.94 3.28
C GLY A 81 17.34 -5.68 2.52
N ALA A 82 18.11 -5.26 1.51
CA ALA A 82 17.83 -4.05 0.73
C ALA A 82 16.63 -4.21 -0.24
N ARG A 83 16.35 -5.45 -0.67
CA ARG A 83 15.28 -5.78 -1.63
C ARG A 83 13.97 -6.17 -0.95
N ARG A 84 14.05 -6.58 0.30
CA ARG A 84 12.90 -7.04 1.09
C ARG A 84 11.80 -5.99 1.15
N GLY A 85 12.15 -4.72 1.38
CA GLY A 85 11.17 -3.64 1.38
C GLY A 85 10.40 -3.53 0.05
N PHE A 86 11.08 -3.67 -1.08
CA PHE A 86 10.44 -3.67 -2.40
C PHE A 86 9.60 -4.93 -2.67
N SER A 87 10.03 -6.09 -2.16
CA SER A 87 9.26 -7.34 -2.21
C SER A 87 7.94 -7.22 -1.45
N GLU A 88 7.99 -6.61 -0.27
CA GLU A 88 6.82 -6.33 0.55
C GLU A 88 5.89 -5.33 -0.17
N LEU A 89 6.43 -4.23 -0.71
CA LEU A 89 5.64 -3.30 -1.54
C LEU A 89 4.99 -4.00 -2.73
N LEU A 90 5.71 -4.89 -3.41
CA LEU A 90 5.17 -5.68 -4.53
C LEU A 90 4.00 -6.57 -4.08
N SER A 91 4.08 -7.16 -2.88
CA SER A 91 3.01 -8.00 -2.33
C SER A 91 1.75 -7.23 -1.92
N GLU A 92 1.88 -5.92 -1.67
CA GLU A 92 0.76 -5.03 -1.35
C GLU A 92 0.01 -4.49 -2.58
N ILE A 93 0.60 -4.62 -3.77
CA ILE A 93 -0.04 -4.18 -5.01
C ILE A 93 -1.18 -5.14 -5.36
N GLU A 94 -2.39 -4.59 -5.49
CA GLU A 94 -3.59 -5.40 -5.71
C GLU A 94 -3.55 -6.15 -7.06
N ASP A 95 -3.01 -5.51 -8.10
CA ASP A 95 -2.81 -6.16 -9.40
C ASP A 95 -1.42 -5.87 -9.99
N GLN A 96 -0.49 -6.77 -9.71
CA GLN A 96 0.86 -6.73 -10.26
C GLN A 96 0.89 -6.88 -11.79
N SER A 97 -0.17 -7.40 -12.41
CA SER A 97 -0.22 -7.58 -13.88
C SER A 97 -0.27 -6.24 -14.60
N VAL A 98 -0.93 -5.24 -14.00
CA VAL A 98 -1.01 -3.86 -14.53
C VAL A 98 0.37 -3.20 -14.48
N LEU A 99 1.10 -3.37 -13.37
CA LEU A 99 2.50 -2.94 -13.22
C LEU A 99 3.41 -3.57 -14.30
N LEU A 100 3.34 -4.89 -14.46
CA LEU A 100 4.17 -5.60 -15.43
C LEU A 100 3.80 -5.26 -16.87
N PHE A 101 2.54 -4.95 -17.14
CA PHE A 101 2.12 -4.44 -18.44
C PHE A 101 2.69 -3.04 -18.70
N ALA A 102 2.66 -2.13 -17.71
CA ALA A 102 3.31 -0.83 -17.85
C ALA A 102 4.80 -0.97 -18.16
N LEU A 103 5.52 -1.86 -17.46
CA LEU A 103 6.91 -2.19 -17.76
C LEU A 103 7.11 -2.67 -19.21
N LEU A 104 6.18 -3.43 -19.78
CA LEU A 104 6.31 -3.90 -21.16
C LEU A 104 6.32 -2.74 -22.18
N PHE A 105 5.71 -1.60 -21.87
CA PHE A 105 5.58 -0.46 -22.79
C PHE A 105 6.48 0.73 -22.44
N HIS A 106 7.11 0.72 -21.26
CA HIS A 106 7.77 1.89 -20.67
C HIS A 106 8.92 2.47 -21.54
N GLU A 107 9.63 1.61 -22.25
CA GLU A 107 10.75 1.96 -23.13
C GLU A 107 10.37 2.16 -24.61
N LEU A 108 9.10 1.99 -24.98
CA LEU A 108 8.68 2.10 -26.39
C LEU A 108 8.74 3.55 -26.89
N GLY A 109 9.46 3.78 -27.99
CA GLY A 109 9.46 5.05 -28.71
C GLY A 109 10.83 5.46 -29.25
N GLU A 110 10.83 6.11 -30.41
CA GLU A 110 12.04 6.61 -31.05
C GLU A 110 12.43 8.01 -30.53
N GLY A 111 13.71 8.16 -30.15
CA GLY A 111 14.35 9.46 -29.92
C GLY A 111 14.37 9.94 -28.45
N PRO A 112 15.39 10.75 -28.08
CA PRO A 112 15.66 11.13 -26.69
C PRO A 112 14.69 12.15 -26.09
N THR A 113 13.87 12.83 -26.90
CA THR A 113 13.10 14.02 -26.45
C THR A 113 11.62 13.74 -26.19
N ASP A 114 11.12 12.53 -26.50
CA ASP A 114 9.67 12.27 -26.50
C ASP A 114 9.26 10.83 -26.14
N ARG A 115 10.18 10.05 -25.56
CA ARG A 115 9.99 8.62 -25.27
C ARG A 115 8.76 8.34 -24.41
N SER A 116 8.61 8.98 -23.24
CA SER A 116 7.45 8.75 -22.35
C SER A 116 6.12 9.08 -23.02
N ARG A 117 6.07 10.13 -23.87
CA ARG A 117 4.86 10.50 -24.62
C ARG A 117 4.51 9.46 -25.67
N MET A 118 5.52 8.95 -26.37
CA MET A 118 5.33 7.88 -27.37
C MET A 118 4.93 6.56 -26.71
N ALA A 119 5.64 6.15 -25.66
CA ALA A 119 5.32 4.98 -24.84
C ALA A 119 3.86 5.02 -24.38
N LEU A 120 3.42 6.16 -23.84
CA LEU A 120 2.04 6.36 -23.40
C LEU A 120 1.03 6.20 -24.53
N LYS A 121 1.31 6.79 -25.70
CA LYS A 121 0.44 6.67 -26.87
C LYS A 121 0.32 5.20 -27.32
N LEU A 122 1.44 4.49 -27.43
CA LEU A 122 1.49 3.10 -27.86
C LEU A 122 0.82 2.16 -26.85
N ALA A 123 1.02 2.41 -25.55
CA ALA A 123 0.36 1.67 -24.49
C ALA A 123 -1.16 1.84 -24.53
N ARG A 124 -1.68 3.05 -24.77
CA ARG A 124 -3.13 3.29 -24.95
C ARG A 124 -3.70 2.52 -26.14
N GLU A 125 -3.01 2.56 -27.28
CA GLU A 125 -3.42 1.84 -28.49
C GLU A 125 -3.43 0.31 -28.26
N ALA A 126 -2.39 -0.22 -27.60
CA ALA A 126 -2.30 -1.63 -27.23
C ALA A 126 -3.37 -2.05 -26.22
N SER A 127 -3.57 -1.28 -25.15
CA SER A 127 -4.58 -1.51 -24.11
C SER A 127 -6.00 -1.53 -24.66
N ALA A 128 -6.32 -0.61 -25.58
CA ALA A 128 -7.60 -0.60 -26.28
C ALA A 128 -7.77 -1.85 -27.17
N ARG A 129 -6.72 -2.24 -27.91
CA ARG A 129 -6.74 -3.42 -28.80
C ARG A 129 -6.98 -4.71 -28.04
N ILE A 130 -6.41 -4.87 -26.84
CA ILE A 130 -6.55 -6.09 -26.04
C ILE A 130 -7.79 -6.07 -25.11
N GLY A 131 -8.57 -5.00 -25.11
CA GLY A 131 -9.78 -4.86 -24.30
C GLY A 131 -9.51 -4.71 -22.79
N MET A 132 -8.48 -3.94 -22.43
CA MET A 132 -8.18 -3.62 -21.04
C MET A 132 -9.29 -2.74 -20.41
N PRO A 133 -9.74 -2.99 -19.17
CA PRO A 133 -10.68 -2.12 -18.45
C PRO A 133 -10.12 -0.72 -18.20
N ALA A 134 -10.99 0.30 -18.14
CA ALA A 134 -10.57 1.69 -17.91
C ALA A 134 -9.71 1.91 -16.64
N PRO A 135 -10.02 1.29 -15.46
CA PRO A 135 -9.17 1.46 -14.27
C PRO A 135 -7.73 0.96 -14.46
N ASP A 136 -7.57 -0.16 -15.17
CA ASP A 136 -6.26 -0.73 -15.49
C ASP A 136 -5.51 0.19 -16.46
N GLN A 137 -6.21 0.75 -17.47
CA GLN A 137 -5.64 1.71 -18.42
C GLN A 137 -5.14 2.98 -17.72
N ASP A 138 -5.96 3.56 -16.84
CA ASP A 138 -5.62 4.79 -16.12
C ASP A 138 -4.37 4.62 -15.25
N MET A 139 -4.17 3.41 -14.69
CA MET A 139 -2.97 3.10 -13.92
C MET A 139 -1.74 2.88 -14.81
N VAL A 140 -1.88 2.16 -15.94
CA VAL A 140 -0.79 2.01 -16.92
C VAL A 140 -0.34 3.37 -17.44
N ASP A 141 -1.29 4.22 -17.81
CA ASP A 141 -1.03 5.56 -18.31
C ASP A 141 -0.23 6.38 -17.30
N PHE A 142 -0.68 6.39 -16.04
CA PHE A 142 0.01 7.07 -14.94
C PHE A 142 1.44 6.57 -14.77
N LEU A 143 1.64 5.24 -14.76
CA LEU A 143 2.95 4.64 -14.53
C LEU A 143 3.96 5.01 -15.63
N ILE A 144 3.54 4.99 -16.89
CA ILE A 144 4.39 5.37 -18.02
C ILE A 144 4.65 6.88 -18.02
N GLU A 145 3.65 7.69 -17.70
CA GLU A 145 3.81 9.15 -17.62
C GLU A 145 4.78 9.57 -16.51
N GLN A 146 4.75 8.89 -15.36
CA GLN A 146 5.56 9.22 -14.18
C GLN A 146 6.83 8.38 -14.02
N GLN A 147 7.18 7.54 -15.00
CA GLN A 147 8.22 6.51 -14.86
C GLN A 147 9.59 7.04 -14.40
N THR A 148 9.95 8.28 -14.74
CA THR A 148 11.23 8.89 -14.35
C THR A 148 11.17 9.66 -13.03
N SER A 149 9.98 9.99 -12.52
CA SER A 149 9.80 10.96 -11.42
C SER A 149 10.60 10.59 -10.17
N LEU A 150 10.60 9.32 -9.77
CA LEU A 150 11.40 8.86 -8.62
C LEU A 150 12.90 8.73 -8.96
N SER A 151 13.22 8.31 -10.18
CA SER A 151 14.62 8.16 -10.62
C SER A 151 15.35 9.51 -10.75
N ASP A 152 14.65 10.57 -11.14
CA ASP A 152 15.18 11.93 -11.26
C ASP A 152 15.57 12.49 -9.90
N VAL A 153 14.83 12.11 -8.85
CA VAL A 153 15.13 12.47 -7.46
C VAL A 153 16.39 11.77 -7.00
N ILE A 154 16.52 10.46 -7.28
CA ILE A 154 17.73 9.68 -6.97
C ILE A 154 18.98 10.26 -7.66
N ARG A 155 18.83 10.81 -8.88
CA ARG A 155 19.95 11.31 -9.70
C ARG A 155 20.49 12.67 -9.25
N GLY A 156 19.73 13.50 -8.52
CA GLY A 156 20.29 14.79 -8.09
C GLY A 156 19.34 15.84 -7.53
N ARG A 157 18.09 15.52 -7.20
CA ARG A 157 17.26 16.45 -6.40
C ARG A 157 17.53 16.23 -4.92
N ASP A 158 17.52 17.31 -4.15
CA ASP A 158 17.72 17.24 -2.71
C ASP A 158 16.44 16.71 -2.05
N LEU A 159 16.53 15.55 -1.40
CA LEU A 159 15.42 14.98 -0.62
C LEU A 159 15.19 15.76 0.69
N ASP A 160 16.18 16.54 1.13
CA ASP A 160 16.04 17.40 2.30
C ASP A 160 15.25 18.68 1.97
N ASP A 161 14.95 18.94 0.69
CA ASP A 161 14.08 20.05 0.26
C ASP A 161 12.59 19.65 0.33
N PRO A 162 11.79 20.23 1.24
CA PRO A 162 10.37 19.92 1.37
C PRO A 162 9.57 20.18 0.07
N ALA A 163 10.03 21.12 -0.77
CA ALA A 163 9.34 21.42 -2.04
C ALA A 163 9.44 20.25 -3.04
N THR A 164 10.54 19.49 -3.00
CA THR A 164 10.72 18.32 -3.87
C THR A 164 9.76 17.20 -3.48
N VAL A 165 9.63 16.93 -2.17
CA VAL A 165 8.73 15.89 -1.65
C VAL A 165 7.26 16.25 -1.89
N HIS A 166 6.89 17.52 -1.70
CA HIS A 166 5.55 18.03 -1.99
C HIS A 166 5.17 17.91 -3.47
N LEU A 167 6.07 18.27 -4.39
CA LEU A 167 5.80 18.10 -5.82
C LEU A 167 5.57 16.63 -6.19
N LEU A 168 6.37 15.71 -5.63
CA LEU A 168 6.22 14.28 -5.86
C LEU A 168 4.90 13.76 -5.29
N SER A 169 4.48 14.21 -4.10
CA SER A 169 3.22 13.80 -3.50
C SER A 169 2.03 14.27 -4.34
N GLU A 170 2.05 15.50 -4.85
CA GLU A 170 1.04 16.02 -5.78
C GLU A 170 0.98 15.20 -7.09
N GLN A 171 2.14 14.91 -7.68
CA GLN A 171 2.23 14.15 -8.93
C GLN A 171 1.71 12.72 -8.78
N VAL A 172 2.08 12.05 -7.69
CA VAL A 172 1.72 10.65 -7.44
C VAL A 172 0.27 10.51 -6.96
N GLY A 173 -0.19 11.42 -6.11
CA GLY A 173 -1.58 11.58 -5.67
C GLY A 173 -2.14 10.52 -4.72
N THR A 174 -1.78 9.24 -4.87
CA THR A 174 -2.28 8.13 -4.03
C THR A 174 -1.17 7.18 -3.59
N LEU A 175 -1.37 6.49 -2.45
CA LEU A 175 -0.42 5.50 -1.96
C LEU A 175 -0.29 4.29 -2.90
N GLU A 176 -1.37 3.88 -3.58
CA GLU A 176 -1.30 2.79 -4.56
C GLU A 176 -0.39 3.15 -5.73
N ARG A 177 -0.59 4.34 -6.29
CA ARG A 177 0.27 4.90 -7.35
C ARG A 177 1.72 5.02 -6.89
N LEU A 178 1.97 5.45 -5.66
CA LEU A 178 3.31 5.53 -5.09
C LEU A 178 3.98 4.15 -5.02
N ARG A 179 3.25 3.14 -4.54
CA ARG A 179 3.75 1.75 -4.44
C ARG A 179 4.07 1.19 -5.81
N MET A 180 3.13 1.27 -6.76
CA MET A 180 3.35 0.76 -8.12
C MET A 180 4.51 1.48 -8.83
N LEU A 181 4.59 2.82 -8.72
CA LEU A 181 5.68 3.59 -9.32
C LEU A 181 7.03 3.25 -8.70
N THR A 182 7.09 3.09 -7.38
CA THR A 182 8.32 2.71 -6.66
C THR A 182 8.83 1.35 -7.10
N VAL A 183 7.93 0.37 -7.26
CA VAL A 183 8.29 -0.98 -7.71
C VAL A 183 8.68 -0.98 -9.20
N LEU A 184 8.04 -0.15 -10.04
CA LEU A 184 8.45 0.06 -11.43
C LEU A 184 9.88 0.63 -11.50
N THR A 185 10.16 1.68 -10.72
CA THR A 185 11.51 2.28 -10.66
C THR A 185 12.53 1.29 -10.10
N TYR A 186 12.17 0.44 -9.12
CA TYR A 186 13.03 -0.64 -8.67
C TYR A 186 13.43 -1.57 -9.82
N ALA A 187 12.46 -2.01 -10.64
CA ALA A 187 12.71 -2.92 -11.75
C ALA A 187 13.69 -2.32 -12.76
N ASP A 188 13.50 -1.05 -13.12
CA ASP A 188 14.38 -0.32 -14.04
C ASP A 188 15.81 -0.19 -13.50
N LEU A 189 15.96 0.20 -12.24
CA LEU A 189 17.27 0.29 -11.59
C LEU A 189 17.98 -1.06 -11.50
N ALA A 190 17.25 -2.12 -11.16
CA ALA A 190 17.79 -3.48 -11.02
C ALA A 190 18.09 -4.16 -12.37
N ALA A 191 17.45 -3.72 -13.45
CA ALA A 191 17.78 -4.12 -14.82
C ALA A 191 18.99 -3.36 -15.38
N THR A 192 19.16 -2.09 -14.97
CA THR A 192 20.24 -1.22 -15.45
C THR A 192 21.57 -1.44 -14.72
N PHE A 193 21.56 -1.44 -13.37
CA PHE A 193 22.78 -1.30 -12.58
C PHE A 193 23.30 -2.62 -11.99
N SER A 194 24.62 -2.75 -11.95
CA SER A 194 25.29 -3.82 -11.18
C SER A 194 25.03 -3.70 -9.67
N GLU A 195 25.13 -4.82 -8.94
CA GLU A 195 24.84 -4.90 -7.49
C GLU A 195 25.52 -3.80 -6.65
N ASN A 196 26.79 -3.52 -6.92
CA ASN A 196 27.57 -2.52 -6.18
C ASN A 196 27.01 -1.09 -6.35
N MET A 197 26.45 -0.79 -7.53
CA MET A 197 25.87 0.51 -7.86
C MET A 197 24.38 0.59 -7.51
N LEU A 198 23.73 -0.55 -7.36
CA LEU A 198 22.32 -0.67 -7.05
C LEU A 198 22.03 -0.36 -5.58
N ALA A 199 22.87 -0.81 -4.64
CA ALA A 199 22.60 -0.73 -3.19
C ALA A 199 22.21 0.68 -2.69
N TRP A 200 23.06 1.69 -2.93
CA TRP A 200 22.78 3.05 -2.46
C TRP A 200 21.59 3.70 -3.21
N ARG A 201 21.34 3.30 -4.47
CA ARG A 201 20.17 3.78 -5.24
C ARG A 201 18.89 3.21 -4.67
N LEU A 202 18.89 1.94 -4.25
CA LEU A 202 17.76 1.33 -3.57
C LEU A 202 17.50 1.98 -2.21
N GLU A 203 18.54 2.28 -1.43
CA GLU A 203 18.40 3.03 -0.18
C GLU A 203 17.77 4.42 -0.43
N ARG A 204 18.20 5.12 -1.49
CA ARG A 204 17.66 6.44 -1.86
C ARG A 204 16.23 6.36 -2.40
N LEU A 205 15.92 5.39 -3.26
CA LEU A 205 14.56 5.13 -3.74
C LEU A 205 13.62 4.86 -2.55
N TRP A 206 14.08 4.04 -1.61
CA TRP A 206 13.33 3.69 -0.42
C TRP A 206 13.08 4.90 0.48
N GLN A 207 14.08 5.75 0.67
CA GLN A 207 13.92 6.99 1.44
C GLN A 207 12.93 7.94 0.75
N THR A 208 13.02 8.08 -0.58
CA THR A 208 12.07 8.87 -1.39
C THR A 208 10.64 8.35 -1.23
N TYR A 209 10.45 7.03 -1.26
CA TYR A 209 9.15 6.40 -0.99
C TYR A 209 8.62 6.79 0.39
N ILE A 210 9.42 6.67 1.45
CA ILE A 210 9.01 6.99 2.82
C ILE A 210 8.63 8.47 2.95
N ASP A 211 9.45 9.38 2.42
CA ASP A 211 9.20 10.82 2.57
C ASP A 211 7.98 11.26 1.75
N THR A 212 7.81 10.72 0.54
CA THR A 212 6.61 10.97 -0.28
C THR A 212 5.36 10.37 0.35
N GLN A 213 5.46 9.17 0.95
CA GLN A 213 4.37 8.54 1.71
C GLN A 213 3.97 9.43 2.88
N ARG A 214 4.94 9.93 3.66
CA ARG A 214 4.69 10.86 4.77
C ARG A 214 4.00 12.13 4.29
N GLU A 215 4.48 12.75 3.22
CA GLU A 215 3.88 13.99 2.70
C GLU A 215 2.47 13.76 2.14
N LEU A 216 2.25 12.67 1.41
CA LEU A 216 0.91 12.23 0.98
C LEU A 216 -0.04 12.06 2.17
N THR A 217 0.49 11.69 3.33
CA THR A 217 -0.29 11.56 4.56
C THR A 217 -0.39 12.88 5.35
N ARG A 218 0.56 13.81 5.15
CA ARG A 218 0.69 15.10 5.87
C ARG A 218 -0.41 16.09 5.53
N GLU A 219 -0.75 16.25 4.25
CA GLU A 219 -1.61 17.35 3.79
C GLU A 219 -3.12 17.22 4.10
N LEU A 220 -3.59 16.11 4.66
CA LEU A 220 -4.98 15.69 4.47
C LEU A 220 -5.87 15.67 5.71
N GLU A 221 -5.48 16.38 6.76
CA GLU A 221 -6.08 16.15 8.08
C GLU A 221 -7.13 17.16 8.52
N THR A 222 -7.03 18.43 8.10
CA THR A 222 -8.01 19.46 8.47
C THR A 222 -9.22 19.48 7.55
N ASP A 223 -9.02 19.18 6.27
CA ASP A 223 -10.11 19.17 5.30
C ASP A 223 -10.91 17.87 5.44
N ARG A 224 -12.12 18.02 5.98
CA ARG A 224 -13.15 16.98 5.97
C ARG A 224 -13.96 17.08 4.69
N ILE A 225 -14.37 15.95 4.15
CA ILE A 225 -15.18 15.84 2.95
C ILE A 225 -16.52 16.54 3.20
N GLN A 226 -16.76 17.62 2.47
CA GLN A 226 -18.04 18.35 2.47
C GLN A 226 -18.81 18.12 1.17
N ASP A 227 -18.08 18.17 0.05
CA ASP A 227 -18.60 17.96 -1.29
C ASP A 227 -17.98 16.73 -1.92
N LEU A 228 -18.82 15.91 -2.57
CA LEU A 228 -18.42 14.69 -3.25
C LEU A 228 -18.56 14.86 -4.77
N PRO A 229 -17.69 14.19 -5.56
CA PRO A 229 -17.92 14.08 -6.99
C PRO A 229 -19.26 13.37 -7.24
N ALA A 230 -19.92 13.70 -8.36
CA ALA A 230 -21.26 13.20 -8.69
C ALA A 230 -21.36 11.67 -8.69
N SER A 231 -20.27 10.98 -9.05
CA SER A 231 -20.16 9.51 -9.04
C SER A 231 -20.30 8.89 -7.65
N LEU A 232 -20.02 9.63 -6.58
CA LEU A 232 -20.08 9.17 -5.19
C LEU A 232 -21.23 9.80 -4.40
N SER A 233 -22.19 10.46 -5.09
CA SER A 233 -23.29 11.17 -4.44
C SER A 233 -24.16 10.27 -3.55
N GLU A 234 -24.36 9.01 -3.91
CA GLU A 234 -25.09 8.02 -3.10
C GLU A 234 -24.35 7.69 -1.79
N SER A 235 -23.03 7.84 -1.75
CA SER A 235 -22.21 7.58 -0.57
C SER A 235 -22.11 8.77 0.38
N ALA A 236 -22.76 9.90 0.07
CA ALA A 236 -22.59 11.14 0.81
C ALA A 236 -22.93 11.05 2.29
N GLU A 237 -23.97 10.29 2.66
CA GLU A 237 -24.36 10.18 4.07
C GLU A 237 -23.27 9.55 4.95
N PHE A 238 -22.57 8.56 4.39
CA PHE A 238 -21.47 7.85 5.02
C PHE A 238 -20.17 8.67 4.94
N VAL A 239 -19.83 9.14 3.74
CA VAL A 239 -18.52 9.70 3.42
C VAL A 239 -18.33 11.12 3.97
N ASN A 240 -19.42 11.90 4.06
CA ASN A 240 -19.33 13.27 4.55
C ASN A 240 -18.78 13.34 5.97
N GLY A 241 -17.84 14.25 6.15
CA GLY A 241 -17.15 14.43 7.41
C GLY A 241 -15.99 13.48 7.64
N PHE A 242 -15.74 12.47 6.80
CA PHE A 242 -14.44 11.78 6.83
C PHE A 242 -13.34 12.74 6.37
N PRO A 243 -12.08 12.51 6.78
CA PRO A 243 -10.94 13.24 6.24
C PRO A 243 -10.79 13.02 4.73
N MET A 244 -10.35 14.05 3.99
CA MET A 244 -10.19 13.99 2.53
C MET A 244 -9.33 12.81 2.05
N ARG A 245 -8.35 12.36 2.86
CA ARG A 245 -7.55 11.17 2.57
C ARG A 245 -8.36 9.90 2.33
N TYR A 246 -9.55 9.77 2.89
CA TYR A 246 -10.42 8.61 2.65
C TYR A 246 -10.69 8.44 1.15
N LEU A 247 -10.96 9.54 0.42
CA LEU A 247 -11.21 9.49 -1.03
C LEU A 247 -9.96 9.16 -1.84
N ARG A 248 -8.77 9.49 -1.33
CA ARG A 248 -7.49 9.18 -2.00
C ARG A 248 -7.01 7.76 -1.70
N ALA A 249 -7.37 7.22 -0.53
CA ALA A 249 -6.99 5.89 -0.09
C ALA A 249 -7.84 4.77 -0.72
N HIS A 250 -9.05 5.10 -1.19
CA HIS A 250 -10.02 4.10 -1.65
C HIS A 250 -10.54 4.39 -3.05
N ALA A 251 -10.54 3.36 -3.89
CA ALA A 251 -11.20 3.42 -5.19
C ALA A 251 -12.74 3.51 -5.01
N ALA A 252 -13.43 4.01 -6.03
CA ALA A 252 -14.89 4.19 -5.99
C ALA A 252 -15.65 2.89 -5.61
N GLU A 253 -15.19 1.73 -6.12
CA GLU A 253 -15.80 0.43 -5.79
C GLU A 253 -15.66 0.09 -4.29
N GLU A 254 -14.51 0.37 -3.68
CA GLU A 254 -14.31 0.20 -2.24
C GLU A 254 -15.22 1.15 -1.44
N ILE A 255 -15.37 2.40 -1.89
CA ILE A 255 -16.26 3.39 -1.25
C ILE A 255 -17.72 2.92 -1.27
N HIS A 256 -18.20 2.39 -2.40
CA HIS A 256 -19.55 1.81 -2.47
C HIS A 256 -19.70 0.57 -1.57
N MET A 257 -18.66 -0.27 -1.46
CA MET A 257 -18.65 -1.38 -0.52
C MET A 257 -18.72 -0.91 0.95
N HIS A 258 -17.95 0.10 1.32
CA HIS A 258 -18.00 0.72 2.65
C HIS A 258 -19.39 1.34 2.95
N THR A 259 -20.01 1.96 1.93
CA THR A 259 -21.36 2.53 2.05
C THR A 259 -22.41 1.44 2.36
N ARG A 260 -22.34 0.28 1.70
CA ARG A 260 -23.21 -0.87 2.02
C ARG A 260 -23.00 -1.40 3.43
N LEU A 261 -21.76 -1.43 3.91
CA LEU A 261 -21.48 -1.80 5.31
C LEU A 261 -22.04 -0.77 6.28
N TYR A 262 -21.99 0.53 5.93
CA TYR A 262 -22.60 1.57 6.73
C TYR A 262 -24.12 1.40 6.84
N GLU A 263 -24.82 1.14 5.75
CA GLU A 263 -26.27 0.85 5.75
C GLU A 263 -26.59 -0.34 6.66
N LEU A 264 -25.83 -1.43 6.53
CA LEU A 264 -25.98 -2.61 7.40
C LEU A 264 -25.73 -2.28 8.88
N SER A 265 -24.76 -1.39 9.16
CA SER A 265 -24.44 -0.95 10.51
C SER A 265 -25.56 -0.12 11.14
N GLN A 266 -26.34 0.62 10.34
CA GLN A 266 -27.50 1.36 10.85
C GLN A 266 -28.60 0.43 11.36
N GLU A 267 -28.78 -0.73 10.72
CA GLU A 267 -29.76 -1.73 11.16
C GLU A 267 -29.29 -2.57 12.35
N GLN A 268 -28.00 -2.95 12.35
CA GLN A 268 -27.45 -3.94 13.29
C GLN A 268 -26.61 -3.34 14.43
N GLY A 269 -26.35 -2.03 14.38
CA GLY A 269 -25.46 -1.29 15.27
C GLY A 269 -23.97 -1.36 14.90
N ALA A 270 -23.56 -2.42 14.19
CA ALA A 270 -22.21 -2.56 13.63
C ALA A 270 -22.22 -3.55 12.46
N ALA A 271 -21.43 -3.27 11.44
CA ALA A 271 -21.18 -4.17 10.31
C ALA A 271 -19.72 -4.64 10.33
N VAL A 272 -19.51 -5.93 10.04
CA VAL A 272 -18.20 -6.56 10.00
C VAL A 272 -18.14 -7.44 8.76
N GLN A 273 -17.14 -7.23 7.92
CA GLN A 273 -16.85 -8.05 6.76
C GLN A 273 -15.45 -8.64 6.88
N LEU A 274 -15.32 -9.94 6.63
CA LEU A 274 -14.03 -10.61 6.49
C LEU A 274 -13.95 -11.18 5.08
N ALA A 275 -12.90 -10.81 4.35
CA ALA A 275 -12.62 -11.31 3.01
C ALA A 275 -11.20 -11.90 2.97
N GLN A 276 -10.99 -12.90 2.12
CA GLN A 276 -9.66 -13.41 1.84
C GLN A 276 -9.06 -12.65 0.65
N VAL A 277 -7.82 -12.17 0.78
CA VAL A 277 -7.13 -11.37 -0.24
C VAL A 277 -5.71 -11.88 -0.37
N GLN A 278 -5.36 -12.45 -1.53
CA GLN A 278 -3.99 -12.87 -1.90
C GLN A 278 -3.19 -13.62 -0.79
N GLY A 279 -3.83 -14.55 -0.06
CA GLY A 279 -3.17 -15.32 1.00
C GLY A 279 -3.17 -14.66 2.39
N ALA A 280 -3.72 -13.45 2.50
CA ALA A 280 -4.05 -12.77 3.75
C ALA A 280 -5.58 -12.67 3.93
N TYR A 281 -5.99 -12.03 5.02
CA TYR A 281 -7.38 -11.71 5.30
C TYR A 281 -7.54 -10.19 5.47
N LYS A 282 -8.61 -9.64 4.92
CA LYS A 282 -9.03 -8.24 5.06
C LYS A 282 -10.30 -8.19 5.90
N LEU A 283 -10.21 -7.59 7.08
CA LEU A 283 -11.35 -7.30 7.95
C LEU A 283 -11.71 -5.82 7.81
N THR A 284 -12.99 -5.53 7.55
CA THR A 284 -13.53 -4.17 7.50
C THR A 284 -14.67 -4.04 8.49
N VAL A 285 -14.63 -3.00 9.32
CA VAL A 285 -15.59 -2.77 10.40
C VAL A 285 -16.17 -1.36 10.25
N VAL A 286 -17.50 -1.26 10.28
CA VAL A 286 -18.22 0.01 10.36
C VAL A 286 -19.10 0.00 11.61
N ALA A 287 -18.92 0.99 12.48
CA ALA A 287 -19.64 1.09 13.75
C ALA A 287 -19.65 2.54 14.26
N LEU A 288 -20.43 2.81 15.31
CA LEU A 288 -20.29 4.05 16.08
C LEU A 288 -19.04 3.99 16.97
N ASP A 289 -18.29 5.10 16.99
CA ASP A 289 -17.05 5.21 17.72
C ASP A 289 -17.26 5.12 19.23
N ARG A 290 -16.32 4.45 19.90
CA ARG A 290 -16.29 4.31 21.35
C ARG A 290 -14.83 4.27 21.85
N PRO A 291 -14.57 4.70 23.09
CA PRO A 291 -13.21 4.71 23.62
C PRO A 291 -12.50 3.35 23.48
N ALA A 292 -11.26 3.38 22.98
CA ALA A 292 -10.39 2.22 22.81
C ALA A 292 -10.91 1.14 21.82
N LEU A 293 -11.83 1.48 20.91
CA LEU A 293 -12.42 0.50 20.00
C LEU A 293 -11.41 -0.06 19.00
N PHE A 294 -10.62 0.80 18.35
CA PHE A 294 -9.53 0.38 17.45
C PHE A 294 -8.54 -0.56 18.13
N ALA A 295 -8.08 -0.21 19.34
CA ALA A 295 -7.23 -1.07 20.15
C ALA A 295 -7.91 -2.42 20.44
N SER A 296 -9.21 -2.41 20.73
CA SER A 296 -9.95 -3.64 21.00
C SER A 296 -10.01 -4.59 19.80
N PHE A 297 -10.15 -4.05 18.58
CA PHE A 297 -10.14 -4.85 17.35
C PHE A 297 -8.77 -5.42 17.02
N ALA A 298 -7.73 -4.57 17.03
CA ALA A 298 -6.34 -5.01 16.88
C ALA A 298 -6.04 -6.13 17.88
N GLY A 299 -6.56 -5.96 19.09
CA GLY A 299 -6.40 -6.95 20.12
C GLY A 299 -7.12 -8.29 19.85
N ALA A 300 -8.38 -8.24 19.45
CA ALA A 300 -9.13 -9.45 19.08
C ALA A 300 -8.44 -10.24 17.97
N ILE A 301 -7.94 -9.56 16.93
CA ILE A 301 -7.21 -10.17 15.82
C ILE A 301 -5.95 -10.88 16.34
N SER A 302 -5.11 -10.19 17.11
CA SER A 302 -3.90 -10.78 17.69
C SER A 302 -4.20 -11.94 18.65
N SER A 303 -5.34 -11.95 19.34
CA SER A 303 -5.74 -13.04 20.24
C SER A 303 -6.01 -14.37 19.53
N PHE A 304 -6.32 -14.32 18.23
CA PHE A 304 -6.44 -15.51 17.36
C PHE A 304 -5.08 -15.96 16.80
N GLY A 305 -3.98 -15.29 17.19
CA GLY A 305 -2.65 -15.55 16.65
C GLY A 305 -2.42 -15.01 15.24
N LEU A 306 -3.25 -14.05 14.82
CA LEU A 306 -3.21 -13.42 13.50
C LEU A 306 -2.34 -12.17 13.54
N ASP A 307 -1.52 -12.02 12.51
CA ASP A 307 -0.46 -11.01 12.46
C ASP A 307 -0.90 -9.83 11.60
N ILE A 308 -1.01 -8.64 12.20
CA ILE A 308 -1.54 -7.46 11.52
C ILE A 308 -0.41 -6.84 10.69
N VAL A 309 -0.58 -6.87 9.37
CA VAL A 309 0.40 -6.36 8.40
C VAL A 309 0.09 -4.91 8.04
N LYS A 310 -1.21 -4.60 7.90
CA LYS A 310 -1.69 -3.26 7.57
C LYS A 310 -2.94 -2.94 8.35
N ALA A 311 -3.07 -1.70 8.80
CA ALA A 311 -4.32 -1.21 9.38
C ALA A 311 -4.55 0.25 8.98
N GLU A 312 -5.82 0.55 8.72
CA GLU A 312 -6.32 1.86 8.36
C GLU A 312 -7.52 2.17 9.26
N ALA A 313 -7.56 3.38 9.83
CA ALA A 313 -8.67 3.84 10.64
C ALA A 313 -9.11 5.23 10.20
N PHE A 314 -10.42 5.40 10.08
CA PHE A 314 -11.03 6.67 9.73
C PHE A 314 -12.25 6.90 10.61
N SER A 315 -12.51 8.16 10.97
CA SER A 315 -13.73 8.59 11.65
C SER A 315 -14.36 9.79 10.94
N ASN A 316 -15.68 9.77 10.77
CA ASN A 316 -16.41 10.91 10.22
C ASN A 316 -16.94 11.84 11.33
N SER A 317 -17.42 13.02 10.96
CA SER A 317 -17.94 14.02 11.91
C SER A 317 -19.20 13.59 12.65
N LYS A 318 -19.85 12.49 12.23
CA LYS A 318 -21.00 11.88 12.90
C LYS A 318 -20.58 10.81 13.93
N GLY A 319 -19.28 10.57 14.12
CA GLY A 319 -18.76 9.55 15.01
C GLY A 319 -18.93 8.13 14.48
N VAL A 320 -19.04 7.95 13.16
CA VAL A 320 -18.97 6.63 12.52
C VAL A 320 -17.51 6.34 12.19
N ILE A 321 -17.05 5.17 12.58
CA ILE A 321 -15.71 4.67 12.23
C ILE A 321 -15.76 3.74 11.04
N LEU A 322 -14.66 3.72 10.28
CA LEU A 322 -14.30 2.69 9.33
C LEU A 322 -12.89 2.22 9.68
N ASP A 323 -12.82 1.02 10.26
CA ASP A 323 -11.55 0.38 10.60
C ASP A 323 -11.32 -0.80 9.67
N ARG A 324 -10.14 -0.85 9.06
CA ARG A 324 -9.71 -1.89 8.13
C ARG A 324 -8.41 -2.49 8.62
N PHE A 325 -8.33 -3.82 8.67
CA PHE A 325 -7.15 -4.57 9.04
C PHE A 325 -6.85 -5.62 7.98
N ILE A 326 -5.61 -5.65 7.49
CA ILE A 326 -5.07 -6.74 6.69
C ILE A 326 -4.11 -7.53 7.58
N PHE A 327 -4.33 -8.83 7.68
CA PHE A 327 -3.53 -9.69 8.53
C PHE A 327 -3.22 -11.04 7.90
N ALA A 328 -2.03 -11.54 8.22
CA ALA A 328 -1.58 -12.86 7.88
C ALA A 328 -2.11 -13.89 8.89
N ASP A 329 -2.31 -15.12 8.41
CA ASP A 329 -2.71 -16.28 9.22
C ASP A 329 -1.56 -17.30 9.26
N PRO A 330 -0.45 -17.02 9.98
CA PRO A 330 0.79 -17.81 9.91
C PRO A 330 0.59 -19.25 10.39
N LYS A 331 -0.35 -19.47 11.32
CA LYS A 331 -0.70 -20.79 11.85
C LYS A 331 -1.83 -21.46 11.07
N ARG A 332 -2.35 -20.83 10.02
CA ARG A 332 -3.50 -21.29 9.22
C ARG A 332 -4.74 -21.54 10.09
N THR A 333 -4.90 -20.78 11.17
CA THR A 333 -5.98 -20.88 12.15
C THR A 333 -7.34 -20.73 11.48
N LEU A 334 -7.54 -19.67 10.69
CA LEU A 334 -8.79 -19.41 9.98
C LEU A 334 -8.93 -20.33 8.76
N GLN A 335 -7.82 -20.54 8.04
CA GLN A 335 -7.84 -21.34 6.81
C GLN A 335 -8.21 -22.81 7.07
N LEU A 336 -7.70 -23.40 8.16
CA LEU A 336 -7.98 -24.81 8.51
C LEU A 336 -9.24 -24.98 9.34
N ASN A 337 -9.79 -23.91 9.93
CA ASN A 337 -10.95 -23.96 10.80
C ASN A 337 -11.98 -22.86 10.43
N PRO A 338 -12.85 -23.09 9.44
CA PRO A 338 -13.87 -22.11 9.04
C PRO A 338 -14.73 -21.53 10.18
N PRO A 339 -15.11 -22.28 11.23
CA PRO A 339 -15.85 -21.72 12.37
C PRO A 339 -15.08 -20.64 13.15
N GLU A 340 -13.74 -20.61 13.08
CA GLU A 340 -12.94 -19.56 13.72
C GLU A 340 -13.11 -18.20 13.03
N ALA A 341 -13.36 -18.18 11.72
CA ALA A 341 -13.66 -16.95 11.00
C ALA A 341 -14.98 -16.33 11.48
N GLU A 342 -16.01 -17.16 11.67
CA GLU A 342 -17.29 -16.73 12.24
C GLU A 342 -17.14 -16.25 13.69
N ARG A 343 -16.33 -16.96 14.50
CA ARG A 343 -16.02 -16.54 15.88
C ARG A 343 -15.30 -15.20 15.95
N LEU A 344 -14.34 -14.96 15.05
CA LEU A 344 -13.65 -13.68 14.95
C LEU A 344 -14.63 -12.56 14.58
N GLN A 345 -15.45 -12.75 13.55
CA GLN A 345 -16.46 -11.76 13.15
C GLN A 345 -17.46 -11.45 14.27
N ASP A 346 -17.97 -12.47 14.97
CA ASP A 346 -18.88 -12.30 16.10
C ASP A 346 -18.20 -11.58 17.28
N LEU A 347 -16.94 -11.90 17.58
CA LEU A 347 -16.19 -11.22 18.61
C LEU A 347 -15.99 -9.73 18.27
N ILE A 348 -15.57 -9.42 17.05
CA ILE A 348 -15.42 -8.03 16.57
C ILE A 348 -16.75 -7.30 16.66
N ARG A 349 -17.86 -7.93 16.24
CA ARG A 349 -19.20 -7.35 16.36
C ARG A 349 -19.60 -7.10 17.82
N ARG A 350 -19.34 -8.04 18.73
CA ARG A 350 -19.61 -7.87 20.16
C ARG A 350 -18.77 -6.76 20.77
N LEU A 351 -17.50 -6.64 20.37
CA LEU A 351 -16.64 -5.52 20.75
C LEU A 351 -17.20 -4.20 20.22
N ALA A 352 -17.62 -4.13 18.95
CA ALA A 352 -18.25 -2.99 18.28
C ALA A 352 -19.60 -2.57 18.87
N LEU A 353 -20.30 -3.49 19.54
CA LEU A 353 -21.54 -3.23 20.28
C LEU A 353 -21.34 -3.02 21.79
N GLY A 354 -20.11 -3.10 22.30
CA GLY A 354 -19.81 -2.95 23.73
C GLY A 354 -20.31 -4.09 24.62
N LYS A 355 -20.62 -5.24 24.02
CA LYS A 355 -21.08 -6.44 24.72
C LYS A 355 -19.92 -7.25 25.33
N THR A 356 -18.68 -6.87 25.06
CA THR A 356 -17.45 -7.52 25.57
C THR A 356 -16.33 -6.49 25.63
N GLU A 357 -15.33 -6.72 26.48
CA GLU A 357 -14.12 -5.88 26.59
C GLU A 357 -12.88 -6.66 26.14
N ALA A 358 -12.03 -6.03 25.32
CA ALA A 358 -10.82 -6.67 24.82
C ALA A 358 -9.83 -7.08 25.92
N ARG A 359 -9.77 -6.33 27.03
CA ARG A 359 -8.89 -6.65 28.19
C ARG A 359 -9.13 -8.05 28.75
N ARG A 360 -10.33 -8.62 28.60
CA ARG A 360 -10.67 -9.97 29.08
C ARG A 360 -10.09 -11.08 28.18
N LEU A 361 -9.80 -10.77 26.91
CA LEU A 361 -9.26 -11.71 25.93
C LEU A 361 -7.76 -11.97 26.14
N PHE A 362 -7.06 -11.03 26.77
CA PHE A 362 -5.60 -11.01 26.87
C PHE A 362 -5.01 -11.61 28.14
N ARG A 363 -5.83 -12.08 29.08
CA ARG A 363 -5.33 -12.64 30.34
C ARG A 363 -4.60 -13.99 30.19
N THR A 364 -4.57 -14.60 29.01
CA THR A 364 -4.21 -16.02 28.86
C THR A 364 -3.25 -16.42 27.73
N GLY A 365 -2.66 -15.53 26.92
CA GLY A 365 -2.00 -16.06 25.70
C GLY A 365 -0.94 -15.30 24.91
N LEU A 366 -0.48 -14.11 25.32
CA LEU A 366 0.63 -13.45 24.62
C LEU A 366 1.93 -13.57 25.42
N GLN A 367 2.37 -14.80 25.72
CA GLN A 367 3.76 -15.02 26.14
C GLN A 367 4.59 -15.29 24.89
N GLN A 368 5.24 -14.25 24.37
CA GLN A 368 6.37 -14.44 23.47
C GLN A 368 7.64 -14.62 24.30
N GLN A 369 8.53 -15.51 23.85
CA GLN A 369 9.87 -15.57 24.42
C GLN A 369 10.66 -14.35 23.95
N PRO A 370 11.37 -13.63 24.84
CA PRO A 370 12.17 -12.49 24.45
C PRO A 370 13.26 -12.95 23.48
N LYS A 371 13.13 -12.56 22.22
CA LYS A 371 14.25 -12.66 21.26
C LYS A 371 15.20 -11.50 21.52
N LYS A 372 16.51 -11.74 21.31
CA LYS A 372 17.50 -10.65 21.31
C LYS A 372 17.13 -9.68 20.18
N ARG A 373 16.78 -8.45 20.55
CA ARG A 373 16.41 -7.39 19.61
C ARG A 373 17.56 -7.05 18.69
N ALA A 374 17.25 -6.88 17.41
CA ALA A 374 18.20 -6.33 16.44
C ALA A 374 18.17 -4.80 16.40
N MET A 375 17.06 -4.17 16.83
CA MET A 375 16.83 -2.73 16.66
C MET A 375 16.29 -2.05 17.93
N ALA A 376 16.75 -0.82 18.19
CA ALA A 376 16.20 0.03 19.24
C ALA A 376 14.95 0.79 18.72
N PRO A 377 13.83 0.79 19.47
CA PRO A 377 12.62 1.50 19.06
C PRO A 377 12.85 3.01 19.01
N GLN A 378 12.25 3.67 18.02
CA GLN A 378 12.23 5.12 17.88
C GLN A 378 10.79 5.61 17.87
N VAL A 379 10.54 6.70 18.59
CA VAL A 379 9.26 7.41 18.60
C VAL A 379 9.55 8.87 18.33
N ARG A 380 8.93 9.40 17.28
CA ARG A 380 9.03 10.81 16.85
C ARG A 380 7.66 11.44 16.85
N PHE A 381 7.62 12.71 17.22
CA PHE A 381 6.41 13.51 17.23
C PHE A 381 6.61 14.67 16.27
N ASP A 382 5.63 14.90 15.41
CA ASP A 382 5.56 16.06 14.54
C ASP A 382 4.23 16.77 14.80
N SER A 383 4.33 17.95 15.41
CA SER A 383 3.18 18.82 15.69
C SER A 383 2.92 19.85 14.59
N GLU A 384 3.74 19.89 13.55
CA GLU A 384 3.57 20.75 12.38
C GLU A 384 2.92 19.99 11.21
N ALA A 385 2.94 18.66 11.25
CA ALA A 385 2.34 17.79 10.23
C ALA A 385 0.82 17.97 10.02
N CYS A 386 0.08 18.44 11.01
CA CYS A 386 -1.38 18.66 10.94
C CYS A 386 -1.73 19.87 11.82
N GLU A 387 -2.84 20.59 11.61
CA GLU A 387 -3.25 21.68 12.52
C GLU A 387 -4.00 21.20 13.77
N THR A 388 -4.71 20.08 13.67
CA THR A 388 -5.64 19.59 14.71
C THR A 388 -5.13 18.38 15.50
N ALA A 389 -4.15 17.65 14.97
CA ALA A 389 -3.58 16.45 15.58
C ALA A 389 -2.04 16.50 15.58
N THR A 390 -1.42 15.66 16.42
CA THR A 390 0.03 15.43 16.43
C THR A 390 0.32 14.11 15.74
N LEU A 391 1.19 14.14 14.73
CA LEU A 391 1.71 12.93 14.10
C LEU A 391 2.71 12.26 15.04
N VAL A 392 2.49 10.97 15.30
CA VAL A 392 3.36 10.10 16.07
C VAL A 392 3.87 9.00 15.15
N GLU A 393 5.15 9.08 14.79
CA GLU A 393 5.85 8.04 14.04
C GLU A 393 6.52 7.08 15.03
N ILE A 394 6.25 5.79 14.88
CA ILE A 394 6.82 4.72 15.71
C ILE A 394 7.53 3.74 14.79
N VAL A 395 8.81 3.53 15.05
CA VAL A 395 9.66 2.60 14.31
C VAL A 395 10.23 1.59 15.30
N THR A 396 9.83 0.33 15.21
CA THR A 396 10.26 -0.72 16.15
C THR A 396 10.35 -2.09 15.47
N GLU A 397 10.92 -3.07 16.16
CA GLU A 397 10.85 -4.46 15.70
C GLU A 397 9.39 -4.94 15.83
N ASP A 398 8.86 -5.52 14.77
CA ASP A 398 7.48 -5.98 14.73
C ASP A 398 7.29 -7.25 15.57
N ARG A 399 6.11 -7.37 16.17
CA ARG A 399 5.70 -8.51 16.98
C ARG A 399 4.18 -8.61 17.06
N LEU A 400 3.68 -9.83 17.17
CA LEU A 400 2.26 -10.09 17.42
C LEU A 400 1.74 -9.27 18.61
N GLY A 401 0.69 -8.49 18.37
CA GLY A 401 0.06 -7.62 19.38
C GLY A 401 0.79 -6.29 19.63
N LEU A 402 1.78 -5.92 18.82
CA LEU A 402 2.40 -4.60 18.87
C LEU A 402 1.35 -3.50 18.70
N LEU A 403 0.55 -3.54 17.63
CA LEU A 403 -0.48 -2.54 17.35
C LEU A 403 -1.48 -2.40 18.51
N TYR A 404 -1.90 -3.51 19.10
CA TYR A 404 -2.74 -3.48 20.31
C TYR A 404 -2.06 -2.77 21.47
N SER A 405 -0.77 -3.04 21.68
CA SER A 405 0.03 -2.43 22.76
C SER A 405 0.13 -0.91 22.57
N LEU A 406 0.45 -0.46 21.35
CA LEU A 406 0.57 0.96 21.00
C LEU A 406 -0.79 1.69 21.09
N ALA A 407 -1.83 1.15 20.45
CA ALA A 407 -3.17 1.71 20.50
C ALA A 407 -3.74 1.76 21.95
N THR A 408 -3.37 0.80 22.79
CA THR A 408 -3.73 0.81 24.22
C THR A 408 -3.05 1.95 24.98
N VAL A 409 -1.80 2.30 24.65
CA VAL A 409 -1.11 3.44 25.26
C VAL A 409 -1.87 4.74 24.95
N PHE A 410 -2.23 4.97 23.69
CA PHE A 410 -3.01 6.16 23.31
C PHE A 410 -4.36 6.19 24.04
N ALA A 411 -5.11 5.08 24.01
CA ALA A 411 -6.41 5.01 24.68
C ALA A 411 -6.34 5.23 26.20
N ARG A 412 -5.27 4.76 26.89
CA ARG A 412 -5.08 4.98 28.34
C ARG A 412 -4.82 6.44 28.70
N ASN A 413 -4.25 7.21 27.79
CA ASN A 413 -3.98 8.64 27.96
C ASN A 413 -5.12 9.52 27.43
N ALA A 414 -6.30 8.92 27.16
CA ALA A 414 -7.46 9.59 26.57
C ALA A 414 -7.11 10.33 25.27
N CYS A 415 -6.19 9.75 24.49
CA CYS A 415 -5.88 10.23 23.17
C CYS A 415 -6.75 9.54 22.14
N ASP A 416 -7.39 10.32 21.30
CA ASP A 416 -8.17 9.89 20.16
C ASP A 416 -7.22 9.67 18.98
N ILE A 417 -7.45 8.57 18.26
CA ILE A 417 -6.68 8.24 17.07
C ILE A 417 -7.56 8.56 15.87
N ASP A 418 -7.30 9.70 15.24
CA ASP A 418 -8.07 10.15 14.07
C ASP A 418 -7.70 9.33 12.83
N VAL A 419 -6.43 8.90 12.79
CA VAL A 419 -5.84 8.19 11.67
C VAL A 419 -4.83 7.19 12.18
N VAL A 420 -4.88 6.00 11.58
CA VAL A 420 -3.81 5.02 11.70
C VAL A 420 -3.38 4.60 10.32
N LEU A 421 -2.07 4.54 10.10
CA LEU A 421 -1.46 3.85 8.99
C LEU A 421 -0.36 2.95 9.56
N ILE A 422 -0.66 1.65 9.58
CA ILE A 422 0.30 0.62 9.98
C ILE A 422 0.86 -0.01 8.72
N ASP A 423 2.19 -0.05 8.64
CA ASP A 423 2.93 -0.69 7.58
C ASP A 423 4.04 -1.53 8.22
N THR A 424 3.81 -2.85 8.27
CA THR A 424 4.77 -3.81 8.80
C THR A 424 5.71 -4.30 7.71
N LYS A 425 6.97 -3.89 7.82
CA LYS A 425 8.05 -4.21 6.88
C LYS A 425 8.95 -5.30 7.42
N GLY A 426 8.50 -6.53 7.25
CA GLY A 426 9.27 -7.72 7.52
C GLY A 426 9.39 -8.09 9.00
N HIS A 427 10.32 -7.47 9.71
CA HIS A 427 10.41 -7.55 11.18
C HIS A 427 10.49 -6.14 11.78
N ARG A 428 10.13 -5.12 11.01
CA ARG A 428 10.15 -3.73 11.42
C ARG A 428 8.76 -3.13 11.19
N ALA A 429 8.11 -2.70 12.26
CA ALA A 429 6.90 -1.92 12.18
C ALA A 429 7.24 -0.44 11.98
N ILE A 430 6.58 0.20 11.03
CA ILE A 430 6.62 1.65 10.80
C ILE A 430 5.18 2.14 10.87
N ASP A 431 4.82 2.67 12.04
CA ASP A 431 3.45 3.00 12.36
C ASP A 431 3.31 4.51 12.46
N PHE A 432 2.33 5.05 11.75
CA PHE A 432 1.95 6.46 11.83
C PHE A 432 0.59 6.57 12.49
N PHE A 433 0.55 7.31 13.59
CA PHE A 433 -0.67 7.65 14.31
C PHE A 433 -0.84 9.15 14.30
N TYR A 434 -1.99 9.62 13.87
CA TYR A 434 -2.37 11.01 14.10
C TYR A 434 -3.30 11.06 15.28
N VAL A 435 -2.80 11.74 16.31
CA VAL A 435 -3.30 11.61 17.65
C VAL A 435 -3.68 12.98 18.16
N ALA A 436 -4.93 13.12 18.59
CA ALA A 436 -5.45 14.30 19.25
C ALA A 436 -5.84 13.94 20.69
N GLN A 437 -5.90 14.95 21.55
CA GLN A 437 -6.50 14.83 22.87
C GLN A 437 -7.54 15.92 23.01
N ASN A 438 -8.82 15.52 23.16
CA ASN A 438 -9.96 16.45 23.19
C ASN A 438 -10.03 17.34 21.93
N GLY A 439 -9.71 16.79 20.76
CA GLY A 439 -9.72 17.51 19.48
C GLY A 439 -8.58 18.53 19.30
N MET A 440 -7.57 18.50 20.16
CA MET A 440 -6.39 19.37 20.11
C MET A 440 -5.10 18.54 19.99
N LYS A 441 -4.03 19.17 19.47
CA LYS A 441 -2.68 18.60 19.48
C LYS A 441 -2.21 18.20 20.88
N LEU A 442 -1.34 17.20 20.92
CA LEU A 442 -0.73 16.74 22.15
C LEU A 442 0.19 17.82 22.72
N SER A 443 0.03 18.14 24.01
CA SER A 443 0.94 19.07 24.69
C SER A 443 2.37 18.51 24.75
N PRO A 444 3.42 19.35 24.78
CA PRO A 444 4.81 18.88 24.89
C PRO A 444 5.05 17.94 26.09
N GLN A 445 4.37 18.19 27.22
CA GLN A 445 4.44 17.32 28.39
C GLN A 445 3.85 15.93 28.11
N LEU A 446 2.65 15.89 27.50
CA LEU A 446 2.01 14.63 27.13
C LEU A 446 2.80 13.87 26.07
N GLN A 447 3.43 14.55 25.11
CA GLN A 447 4.31 13.91 24.14
C GLN A 447 5.51 13.25 24.81
N ALA A 448 6.13 13.90 25.80
CA ALA A 448 7.23 13.31 26.56
C ALA A 448 6.79 12.07 27.36
N ASP A 449 5.64 12.15 28.05
CA ASP A 449 5.08 11.04 28.83
C ASP A 449 4.67 9.87 27.93
N LEU A 450 4.03 10.15 26.78
CA LEU A 450 3.68 9.15 25.77
C LEU A 450 4.92 8.51 25.17
N LYS A 451 5.97 9.27 24.89
CA LYS A 451 7.23 8.74 24.34
C LYS A 451 7.77 7.61 25.21
N GLU A 452 7.84 7.83 26.52
CA GLU A 452 8.32 6.83 27.47
C GLU A 452 7.40 5.58 27.49
N GLN A 453 6.08 5.78 27.50
CA GLN A 453 5.12 4.68 27.50
C GLN A 453 5.13 3.87 26.20
N LEU A 454 5.26 4.53 25.04
CA LEU A 454 5.32 3.90 23.72
C LEU A 454 6.64 3.13 23.56
N LEU A 455 7.76 3.69 24.00
CA LEU A 455 9.05 2.98 24.03
C LEU A 455 8.97 1.73 24.92
N ARG A 456 8.29 1.82 26.08
CA ARG A 456 8.02 0.65 26.95
C ARG A 456 7.10 -0.38 26.30
N ALA A 457 6.06 0.06 25.60
CA ALA A 457 5.15 -0.81 24.88
C ALA A 457 5.87 -1.53 23.72
N CYS A 458 6.83 -0.87 23.07
CA CYS A 458 7.73 -1.51 22.12
C CYS A 458 8.66 -2.55 22.81
N SER A 459 8.94 -2.37 24.10
CA SER A 459 9.99 -3.11 24.83
C SER A 459 9.54 -4.30 25.69
N GLU A 460 8.26 -4.70 25.69
CA GLU A 460 7.73 -5.88 26.43
C GLU A 460 7.95 -5.90 27.97
N ASP A 461 8.14 -4.76 28.64
CA ASP A 461 8.11 -4.74 30.11
C ASP A 461 6.66 -4.54 30.63
N GLN A 462 5.78 -5.53 30.43
CA GLN A 462 4.53 -5.68 31.22
C GLN A 462 4.22 -7.14 31.56
#